data_AF-A0A941RZX1-F1
#
_entry.id   AF-A0A941RZX1-F1
#
_cell.length_a   1.000
_cell.length_b   1.000
_cell.length_c   1.000
_cell.angle_alpha   90.00
_cell.angle_beta   90.00
_cell.angle_gamma   90.00
#
_symmetry.space_group_name_H-M   'P 1'
#
loop_
_entity.id
_entity.type
_entity.pdbx_description
1 polymer ?
#
loop_
_entity_poly.entity_id
_entity_poly.type
_entity_poly.pdbx_seq_one_letter_code
_entity_poly.pdbx_strand_id
1 'polypeptide(L)'
;MSVEGYARLVAAGQALTGTEMFENRESPTPERMAEFLEANRAALENARQALAAGCRVPVVYDSSYSTAQSDNLQALRNLVRTFACELLLAKQRGDHWRVVQIGLEIFQMGNAGRSGGLLIDMLSALAVESMSFPALRSVREHLTPTESRKLANSLLELDEAREPFEDIKRRDQHWEQVVYPERAQATGHPLEGIDFDAIQPKNDEERQMLQMARAAMAMPPEQLDLMQQLSDLRHLVAWRLLALELGIQAFHADRGTYPDRLEDLVPEFLTRLPTDPLADQSFCYQKTDDGYRLYSPGPTRQDHGGQGGGWFDVISGNADLTLESLGTC
;
A
#
# COMPACT_ATOMS: atom_id res chain seq x y z
N MET A 1 2.43 -0.07 18.57
CA MET A 1 3.48 -0.24 17.52
C MET A 1 4.83 -0.41 18.22
N SER A 2 5.59 -1.48 17.91
CA SER A 2 6.83 -1.86 18.62
C SER A 2 8.06 -1.84 17.72
N VAL A 3 9.16 -1.27 18.23
CA VAL A 3 10.49 -1.32 17.57
C VAL A 3 11.02 -2.77 17.54
N GLU A 4 10.80 -3.52 18.61
CA GLU A 4 11.18 -4.94 18.67
C GLU A 4 10.39 -5.77 17.65
N GLY A 5 9.11 -5.44 17.43
CA GLY A 5 8.30 -6.02 16.38
C GLY A 5 8.90 -5.80 14.99
N TYR A 6 9.34 -4.58 14.70
CA TYR A 6 10.00 -4.26 13.42
C TYR A 6 11.31 -5.02 13.23
N ALA A 7 12.16 -5.09 14.27
CA ALA A 7 13.40 -5.86 14.20
C ALA A 7 13.15 -7.35 13.93
N ARG A 8 12.12 -7.95 14.57
CA ARG A 8 11.71 -9.34 14.31
C ARG A 8 11.18 -9.53 12.88
N LEU A 9 10.46 -8.56 12.34
CA LEU A 9 9.96 -8.59 10.97
C LEU A 9 11.10 -8.55 9.95
N VAL A 10 12.08 -7.68 10.15
CA VAL A 10 13.30 -7.61 9.33
C VAL A 10 14.09 -8.92 9.42
N ALA A 11 14.29 -9.44 10.64
CA ALA A 11 15.00 -10.70 10.85
C ALA A 11 14.31 -11.88 10.13
N ALA A 12 12.98 -11.90 10.09
CA ALA A 12 12.23 -12.89 9.31
C ALA A 12 12.53 -12.78 7.81
N GLY A 13 12.61 -11.56 7.25
CA GLY A 13 13.02 -11.34 5.87
C GLY A 13 14.47 -11.72 5.59
N GLN A 14 15.39 -11.45 6.52
CA GLN A 14 16.81 -11.83 6.40
C GLN A 14 17.04 -13.34 6.52
N ALA A 15 16.16 -14.05 7.22
CA ALA A 15 16.21 -15.51 7.34
C ALA A 15 15.75 -16.26 6.09
N LEU A 16 15.20 -15.56 5.09
CA LEU A 16 14.77 -16.17 3.84
C LEU A 16 15.97 -16.73 3.07
N THR A 17 15.78 -17.90 2.48
CA THR A 17 16.76 -18.56 1.60
C THR A 17 16.13 -18.83 0.24
N GLY A 18 16.93 -18.81 -0.83
CA GLY A 18 16.42 -19.01 -2.19
C GLY A 18 15.79 -17.76 -2.83
N THR A 19 16.07 -16.57 -2.29
CA THR A 19 15.47 -15.30 -2.75
C THR A 19 15.95 -14.85 -4.12
N GLU A 20 17.01 -15.46 -4.65
CA GLU A 20 17.49 -15.25 -6.03
C GLU A 20 16.40 -15.58 -7.06
N MET A 21 15.37 -16.35 -6.69
CA MET A 21 14.20 -16.57 -7.56
C MET A 21 13.45 -15.29 -7.92
N PHE A 22 13.58 -14.23 -7.12
CA PHE A 22 12.95 -12.93 -7.37
C PHE A 22 13.78 -11.99 -8.24
N GLU A 23 15.04 -12.34 -8.52
CA GLU A 23 15.91 -11.55 -9.38
C GLU A 23 15.61 -11.78 -10.88
N ASN A 24 14.95 -12.90 -11.20
CA ASN A 24 14.55 -13.21 -12.57
C ASN A 24 13.31 -12.39 -12.99
N ARG A 25 13.29 -11.95 -14.25
CA ARG A 25 12.14 -11.22 -14.83
C ARG A 25 10.95 -12.12 -15.13
N GLU A 26 11.18 -13.43 -15.25
CA GLU A 26 10.12 -14.41 -15.41
C GLU A 26 9.47 -14.71 -14.06
N SER A 27 8.13 -14.78 -14.04
CA SER A 27 7.41 -15.18 -12.84
C SER A 27 7.72 -16.65 -12.50
N PRO A 28 8.02 -16.97 -11.22
CA PRO A 28 8.30 -18.35 -10.81
C PRO A 28 7.08 -19.25 -11.03
N THR A 29 7.33 -20.51 -11.40
CA THR A 29 6.24 -21.48 -11.57
C THR A 29 5.54 -21.79 -10.24
N PRO A 30 4.27 -22.24 -10.27
CA PRO A 30 3.56 -22.64 -9.06
C PRO A 30 4.30 -23.66 -8.20
N GLU A 31 4.97 -24.64 -8.83
CA GLU A 31 5.75 -25.67 -8.15
C GLU A 31 6.94 -25.04 -7.43
N ARG A 32 7.67 -24.15 -8.12
CA ARG A 32 8.82 -23.46 -7.52
C ARG A 32 8.42 -22.55 -6.37
N MET A 33 7.29 -21.85 -6.50
CA MET A 33 6.73 -21.05 -5.41
C MET A 33 6.37 -21.94 -4.20
N ALA A 34 5.74 -23.09 -4.43
CA ALA A 34 5.38 -24.00 -3.35
C ALA A 34 6.60 -24.56 -2.61
N GLU A 35 7.65 -24.97 -3.33
CA GLU A 35 8.92 -25.41 -2.73
C GLU A 35 9.58 -24.30 -1.91
N PHE A 36 9.62 -23.07 -2.44
CA PHE A 36 10.19 -21.93 -1.76
C PHE A 36 9.44 -21.57 -0.47
N LEU A 37 8.10 -21.58 -0.51
CA LEU A 37 7.27 -21.33 0.67
C LEU A 37 7.45 -22.42 1.74
N GLU A 38 7.58 -23.68 1.32
CA GLU A 38 7.83 -24.79 2.24
C GLU A 38 9.18 -24.64 2.95
N ALA A 39 10.23 -24.32 2.20
CA ALA A 39 11.58 -24.09 2.75
C ALA A 39 11.62 -22.89 3.72
N ASN A 40 10.78 -21.87 3.50
CA ASN A 40 10.77 -20.62 4.26
C ASN A 40 9.58 -20.49 5.23
N ARG A 41 8.87 -21.58 5.52
CA ARG A 41 7.67 -21.57 6.38
C ARG A 41 7.90 -20.92 7.75
N ALA A 42 9.05 -21.23 8.38
CA ALA A 42 9.38 -20.68 9.70
C ALA A 42 9.58 -19.15 9.66
N ALA A 43 10.20 -18.63 8.58
CA ALA A 43 10.37 -17.20 8.39
C ALA A 43 9.02 -16.49 8.21
N LEU A 44 8.11 -17.06 7.40
CA LEU A 44 6.75 -16.54 7.22
C LEU A 44 5.95 -16.50 8.53
N GLU A 45 6.03 -17.56 9.33
CA GLU A 45 5.34 -17.63 10.63
C GLU A 45 5.90 -16.58 11.60
N ASN A 46 7.22 -16.43 11.66
CA ASN A 46 7.86 -15.38 12.48
C ASN A 46 7.45 -13.98 12.03
N ALA A 47 7.33 -13.74 10.72
CA ALA A 47 6.85 -12.47 10.17
C ALA A 47 5.41 -12.18 10.61
N ARG A 48 4.49 -13.16 10.51
CA ARG A 48 3.10 -13.01 10.97
C ARG A 48 3.01 -12.67 12.46
N GLN A 49 3.80 -13.35 13.29
CA GLN A 49 3.86 -13.05 14.73
C GLN A 49 4.42 -11.65 15.02
N ALA A 50 5.42 -11.21 14.26
CA ALA A 50 5.96 -9.85 14.37
C ALA A 50 4.91 -8.80 13.98
N LEU A 51 4.19 -8.99 12.87
CA LEU A 51 3.11 -8.12 12.43
C LEU A 51 1.99 -8.03 13.48
N ALA A 52 1.58 -9.17 14.06
CA ALA A 52 0.56 -9.22 15.10
C ALA A 52 0.95 -8.46 16.39
N ALA A 53 2.24 -8.38 16.71
CA ALA A 53 2.74 -7.59 17.83
C ALA A 53 2.78 -6.06 17.53
N GLY A 54 2.61 -5.67 16.27
CA GLY A 54 2.69 -4.31 15.77
C GLY A 54 4.13 -3.84 15.62
N CYS A 55 4.45 -3.21 14.49
CA CYS A 55 5.82 -2.80 14.15
C CYS A 55 5.94 -1.27 14.08
N ARG A 56 7.12 -0.74 14.39
CA ARG A 56 7.48 0.67 14.14
C ARG A 56 8.93 0.75 13.68
N VAL A 57 9.19 1.47 12.60
CA VAL A 57 10.54 1.71 12.08
C VAL A 57 11.36 2.48 13.13
N PRO A 58 12.53 1.98 13.55
CA PRO A 58 13.41 2.69 14.47
C PRO A 58 14.35 3.64 13.73
N VAL A 59 13.86 4.84 13.41
CA VAL A 59 14.68 5.88 12.76
C VAL A 59 15.85 6.28 13.67
N VAL A 60 17.06 6.26 13.12
CA VAL A 60 18.30 6.70 13.78
C VAL A 60 18.75 8.00 13.12
N TYR A 61 19.12 9.01 13.91
CA TYR A 61 19.46 10.36 13.44
C TYR A 61 20.96 10.53 13.20
N ASP A 62 21.51 9.69 12.33
CA ASP A 62 22.88 9.82 11.82
C ASP A 62 22.99 9.23 10.40
N SER A 63 24.12 9.48 9.75
CA SER A 63 24.34 9.08 8.34
C SER A 63 24.45 7.58 8.11
N SER A 64 24.64 6.77 9.16
CA SER A 64 24.69 5.30 9.03
C SER A 64 23.30 4.69 8.82
N TYR A 65 22.24 5.41 9.20
CA TYR A 65 20.85 4.97 9.05
C TYR A 65 20.51 4.58 7.61
N SER A 66 20.92 5.39 6.63
CA SER A 66 20.55 5.15 5.23
C SER A 66 21.06 3.80 4.71
N THR A 67 22.28 3.41 5.06
CA THR A 67 22.84 2.11 4.64
C THR A 67 22.14 0.95 5.35
N ALA A 68 22.00 1.02 6.68
CA ALA A 68 21.33 -0.02 7.45
C ALA A 68 19.86 -0.19 7.01
N GLN A 69 19.18 0.91 6.72
CA GLN A 69 17.79 0.90 6.30
C GLN A 69 17.61 0.35 4.88
N SER A 70 18.56 0.61 3.96
CA SER A 70 18.55 -0.02 2.64
C SER A 70 18.54 -1.55 2.71
N ASP A 71 19.38 -2.12 3.58
CA ASP A 71 19.43 -3.57 3.80
C ASP A 71 18.14 -4.11 4.43
N ASN A 72 17.57 -3.37 5.39
CA ASN A 72 16.27 -3.71 5.99
C ASN A 72 15.15 -3.71 4.93
N LEU A 73 15.09 -2.69 4.07
CA LEU A 73 14.11 -2.60 3.00
C LEU A 73 14.27 -3.73 1.97
N GLN A 74 15.49 -4.18 1.67
CA GLN A 74 15.69 -5.36 0.81
C GLN A 74 15.12 -6.62 1.44
N ALA A 75 15.36 -6.85 2.74
CA ALA A 75 14.80 -7.99 3.46
C ALA A 75 13.26 -7.96 3.47
N LEU A 76 12.67 -6.79 3.73
CA LEU A 76 11.22 -6.60 3.70
C LEU A 76 10.64 -6.78 2.29
N ARG A 77 11.34 -6.35 1.23
CA ARG A 77 10.91 -6.58 -0.16
C ARG A 77 10.89 -8.08 -0.52
N ASN A 78 11.89 -8.83 -0.11
CA ASN A 78 11.91 -10.28 -0.29
C ASN A 78 10.78 -10.96 0.51
N LEU A 79 10.50 -10.46 1.70
CA LEU A 79 9.42 -10.97 2.53
C LEU A 79 8.03 -10.71 1.93
N VAL A 80 7.72 -9.50 1.45
CA VAL A 80 6.42 -9.26 0.79
C VAL A 80 6.27 -10.10 -0.48
N ARG A 81 7.33 -10.31 -1.26
CA ARG A 81 7.29 -11.20 -2.44
C ARG A 81 7.03 -12.65 -2.06
N THR A 82 7.51 -13.08 -0.89
CA THR A 82 7.18 -14.39 -0.32
C THR A 82 5.69 -14.48 0.00
N PHE A 83 5.10 -13.47 0.67
CA PHE A 83 3.63 -13.41 0.86
C PHE A 83 2.88 -13.36 -0.48
N ALA A 84 3.39 -12.66 -1.48
CA ALA A 84 2.79 -12.59 -2.82
C ALA A 84 2.81 -13.96 -3.54
N CYS A 85 3.86 -14.78 -3.38
CA CYS A 85 3.85 -16.16 -3.86
C CYS A 85 2.72 -16.97 -3.21
N GLU A 86 2.56 -16.85 -1.89
CA GLU A 86 1.47 -17.53 -1.18
C GLU A 86 0.09 -17.06 -1.65
N LEU A 87 -0.07 -15.74 -1.87
CA LEU A 87 -1.28 -15.11 -2.39
C LEU A 87 -1.64 -15.66 -3.78
N LEU A 88 -0.65 -15.76 -4.68
CA LEU A 88 -0.84 -16.27 -6.04
C LEU A 88 -1.25 -17.75 -6.05
N LEU A 89 -0.62 -18.58 -5.21
CA LEU A 89 -1.00 -20.00 -5.07
C LEU A 89 -2.39 -20.17 -4.47
N ALA A 90 -2.76 -19.37 -3.45
CA ALA A 90 -4.11 -19.37 -2.89
C ALA A 90 -5.15 -19.00 -3.95
N LYS A 91 -4.86 -17.97 -4.75
CA LYS A 91 -5.71 -17.54 -5.88
C LYS A 91 -5.86 -18.65 -6.92
N GLN A 92 -4.78 -19.33 -7.30
CA GLN A 92 -4.82 -20.43 -8.27
C GLN A 92 -5.65 -21.62 -7.78
N ARG A 93 -5.69 -21.87 -6.47
CA ARG A 93 -6.49 -22.92 -5.84
C ARG A 93 -7.96 -22.54 -5.65
N GLY A 94 -8.34 -21.28 -5.91
CA GLY A 94 -9.67 -20.77 -5.64
C GLY A 94 -9.99 -20.59 -4.15
N ASP A 95 -8.96 -20.52 -3.28
CA ASP A 95 -9.15 -20.31 -1.85
C ASP A 95 -9.31 -18.81 -1.55
N HIS A 96 -10.51 -18.30 -1.82
CA HIS A 96 -10.82 -16.86 -1.74
C HIS A 96 -10.59 -16.28 -0.35
N TRP A 97 -10.96 -16.99 0.71
CA TRP A 97 -10.76 -16.51 2.06
C TRP A 97 -9.27 -16.50 2.44
N ARG A 98 -8.48 -17.47 1.97
CA ARG A 98 -7.03 -17.43 2.16
C ARG A 98 -6.39 -16.27 1.41
N VAL A 99 -6.86 -15.95 0.20
CA VAL A 99 -6.45 -14.74 -0.54
C VAL A 99 -6.72 -13.48 0.28
N VAL A 100 -7.89 -13.39 0.92
CA VAL A 100 -8.25 -12.28 1.81
C VAL A 100 -7.27 -12.18 2.99
N GLN A 101 -7.01 -13.27 3.69
CA GLN A 101 -6.11 -13.28 4.85
C GLN A 101 -4.70 -12.81 4.47
N ILE A 102 -4.13 -13.35 3.40
CA ILE A 102 -2.77 -12.97 2.95
C ILE A 102 -2.75 -11.53 2.45
N GLY A 103 -3.79 -11.07 1.76
CA GLY A 103 -3.86 -9.68 1.30
C GLY A 103 -3.90 -8.67 2.46
N LEU A 104 -4.60 -9.00 3.55
CA LEU A 104 -4.59 -8.21 4.79
C LEU A 104 -3.23 -8.26 5.50
N GLU A 105 -2.54 -9.41 5.50
CA GLU A 105 -1.16 -9.51 6.01
C GLU A 105 -0.20 -8.59 5.24
N ILE A 106 -0.34 -8.49 3.91
CA ILE A 106 0.45 -7.57 3.06
C ILE A 106 0.14 -6.10 3.38
N PHE A 107 -1.12 -5.73 3.59
CA PHE A 107 -1.47 -4.36 4.01
C PHE A 107 -0.97 -4.02 5.41
N GLN A 108 -1.04 -4.97 6.35
CA GLN A 108 -0.46 -4.83 7.67
C GLN A 108 1.06 -4.64 7.59
N MET A 109 1.72 -5.32 6.66
CA MET A 109 3.14 -5.13 6.36
C MET A 109 3.43 -3.74 5.80
N GLY A 110 2.56 -3.19 4.94
CA GLY A 110 2.64 -1.79 4.48
C GLY A 110 2.62 -0.80 5.65
N ASN A 111 1.64 -0.93 6.55
CA ASN A 111 1.57 -0.11 7.77
C ASN A 111 2.79 -0.30 8.68
N ALA A 112 3.23 -1.54 8.89
CA ALA A 112 4.43 -1.87 9.67
C ALA A 112 5.71 -1.25 9.09
N GLY A 113 5.83 -1.22 7.77
CA GLY A 113 6.99 -0.73 7.03
C GLY A 113 7.12 0.79 7.02
N ARG A 114 6.01 1.54 7.10
CA ARG A 114 6.02 3.01 7.06
C ARG A 114 5.98 3.69 8.41
N SER A 115 5.38 3.04 9.41
CA SER A 115 5.04 3.73 10.65
C SER A 115 6.25 4.05 11.51
N GLY A 116 6.39 5.31 11.89
CA GLY A 116 7.58 5.85 12.54
C GLY A 116 8.77 6.03 11.60
N GLY A 117 8.65 5.69 10.31
CA GLY A 117 9.70 5.75 9.31
C GLY A 117 9.82 7.10 8.61
N LEU A 118 10.71 7.15 7.62
CA LEU A 118 10.97 8.29 6.74
C LEU A 118 10.17 8.20 5.44
N LEU A 119 10.27 9.18 4.54
CA LEU A 119 9.55 9.15 3.26
C LEU A 119 9.93 7.93 2.42
N ILE A 120 11.19 7.49 2.45
CA ILE A 120 11.63 6.27 1.75
C ILE A 120 10.89 5.01 2.23
N ASP A 121 10.61 4.94 3.53
CA ASP A 121 9.89 3.81 4.15
C ASP A 121 8.43 3.79 3.71
N MET A 122 7.80 4.97 3.64
CA MET A 122 6.47 5.13 3.06
C MET A 122 6.43 4.72 1.59
N LEU A 123 7.35 5.21 0.77
CA LEU A 123 7.39 4.88 -0.65
C LEU A 123 7.55 3.37 -0.88
N SER A 124 8.39 2.72 -0.06
CA SER A 124 8.51 1.26 -0.07
C SER A 124 7.19 0.58 0.35
N ALA A 125 6.46 1.13 1.32
CA ALA A 125 5.17 0.59 1.74
C ALA A 125 4.10 0.69 0.64
N LEU A 126 4.06 1.77 -0.14
CA LEU A 126 3.14 1.87 -1.28
C LEU A 126 3.38 0.74 -2.30
N ALA A 127 4.65 0.41 -2.56
CA ALA A 127 4.99 -0.71 -3.43
C ALA A 127 4.51 -2.06 -2.86
N VAL A 128 4.65 -2.27 -1.53
CA VAL A 128 4.14 -3.45 -0.82
C VAL A 128 2.62 -3.58 -0.99
N GLU A 129 1.87 -2.49 -0.76
CA GLU A 129 0.41 -2.46 -0.82
C GLU A 129 -0.12 -2.76 -2.23
N SER A 130 0.57 -2.31 -3.28
CA SER A 130 0.14 -2.57 -4.66
C SER A 130 0.13 -4.06 -5.05
N MET A 131 0.85 -4.94 -4.33
CA MET A 131 0.95 -6.37 -4.64
C MET A 131 -0.33 -7.16 -4.31
N SER A 132 -1.10 -6.76 -3.29
CA SER A 132 -2.30 -7.52 -2.87
C SER A 132 -3.61 -6.96 -3.41
N PHE A 133 -3.67 -5.67 -3.71
CA PHE A 133 -4.92 -5.00 -4.07
C PHE A 133 -5.66 -5.66 -5.25
N PRO A 134 -5.01 -6.02 -6.38
CA PRO A 134 -5.70 -6.68 -7.48
C PRO A 134 -6.31 -8.04 -7.09
N ALA A 135 -5.66 -8.79 -6.20
CA ALA A 135 -6.15 -10.07 -5.73
C ALA A 135 -7.39 -9.89 -4.83
N LEU A 136 -7.32 -8.99 -3.84
CA LEU A 136 -8.45 -8.66 -2.97
C LEU A 136 -9.65 -8.14 -3.76
N ARG A 137 -9.41 -7.24 -4.71
CA ARG A 137 -10.44 -6.75 -5.63
C ARG A 137 -11.07 -7.89 -6.42
N SER A 138 -10.28 -8.84 -6.93
CA SER A 138 -10.82 -9.94 -7.74
C SER A 138 -11.66 -10.95 -6.95
N VAL A 139 -11.34 -11.21 -5.68
CA VAL A 139 -12.07 -12.21 -4.87
C VAL A 139 -13.34 -11.66 -4.24
N ARG A 140 -13.52 -10.33 -4.19
CA ARG A 140 -14.68 -9.68 -3.55
C ARG A 140 -16.04 -10.22 -4.01
N GLU A 141 -16.18 -10.52 -5.30
CA GLU A 141 -17.42 -11.04 -5.90
C GLU A 141 -17.74 -12.48 -5.47
N HIS A 142 -16.78 -13.18 -4.88
CA HIS A 142 -16.90 -14.56 -4.44
C HIS A 142 -17.04 -14.71 -2.92
N LEU A 143 -17.05 -13.60 -2.19
CA LEU A 143 -17.17 -13.61 -0.73
C LEU A 143 -18.63 -13.72 -0.31
N THR A 144 -18.87 -14.45 0.78
CA THR A 144 -20.17 -14.44 1.46
C THR A 144 -20.42 -13.07 2.13
N PRO A 145 -21.67 -12.70 2.44
CA PRO A 145 -21.96 -11.42 3.11
C PRO A 145 -21.21 -11.23 4.43
N THR A 146 -21.01 -12.33 5.18
CA THR A 146 -20.21 -12.32 6.42
C THR A 146 -18.73 -12.06 6.15
N GLU A 147 -18.17 -12.68 5.12
CA GLU A 147 -16.78 -12.46 4.72
C GLU A 147 -16.57 -11.05 4.16
N SER A 148 -17.52 -10.52 3.37
CA SER A 148 -17.47 -9.15 2.86
C SER A 148 -17.47 -8.13 4.00
N ARG A 149 -18.36 -8.28 4.99
CA ARG A 149 -18.35 -7.44 6.21
C ARG A 149 -17.01 -7.55 6.94
N LYS A 150 -16.47 -8.77 7.09
CA LYS A 150 -15.21 -8.97 7.80
C LYS A 150 -14.04 -8.29 7.09
N LEU A 151 -13.90 -8.47 5.78
CA LEU A 151 -12.86 -7.81 4.99
C LEU A 151 -13.03 -6.28 5.02
N ALA A 152 -14.25 -5.76 4.81
CA ALA A 152 -14.51 -4.33 4.84
C ALA A 152 -14.04 -3.69 6.16
N ASN A 153 -14.40 -4.30 7.28
CA ASN A 153 -14.04 -3.77 8.60
C ASN A 153 -12.54 -3.92 8.91
N SER A 154 -11.89 -5.01 8.48
CA SER A 154 -10.43 -5.13 8.58
C SER A 154 -9.68 -4.08 7.75
N LEU A 155 -10.20 -3.70 6.57
CA LEU A 155 -9.64 -2.60 5.79
C LEU A 155 -9.78 -1.26 6.51
N LEU A 156 -10.93 -1.00 7.16
CA LEU A 156 -11.15 0.22 7.93
C LEU A 156 -10.27 0.30 9.18
N GLU A 157 -10.01 -0.83 9.85
CA GLU A 157 -9.06 -0.92 10.96
C GLU A 157 -7.62 -0.63 10.50
N LEU A 158 -7.21 -1.18 9.35
CA LEU A 158 -5.89 -0.92 8.76
C LEU A 158 -5.74 0.53 8.28
N ASP A 159 -6.79 1.12 7.70
CA ASP A 159 -6.85 2.54 7.35
C ASP A 159 -6.63 3.42 8.60
N GLU A 160 -7.32 3.14 9.71
CA GLU A 160 -7.17 3.90 10.95
C GLU A 160 -5.77 3.78 11.57
N ALA A 161 -5.12 2.61 11.41
CA ALA A 161 -3.76 2.39 11.87
C ALA A 161 -2.68 3.03 10.99
N ARG A 162 -3.03 3.58 9.82
CA ARG A 162 -2.07 4.18 8.88
C ARG A 162 -1.54 5.50 9.42
N GLU A 163 -0.22 5.65 9.45
CA GLU A 163 0.40 6.93 9.80
C GLU A 163 0.21 7.97 8.68
N PRO A 164 -0.31 9.18 8.98
CA PRO A 164 -0.53 10.22 7.98
C PRO A 164 0.75 10.67 7.27
N PHE A 165 0.65 10.95 5.97
CA PHE A 165 1.74 11.49 5.14
C PHE A 165 2.45 12.69 5.78
N GLU A 166 1.70 13.67 6.30
CA GLU A 166 2.26 14.90 6.87
C GLU A 166 3.16 14.66 8.08
N ASP A 167 2.86 13.64 8.89
CA ASP A 167 3.69 13.31 10.06
C ASP A 167 4.98 12.60 9.66
N ILE A 168 4.93 11.76 8.61
CA ILE A 168 6.11 11.13 8.01
C ILE A 168 6.99 12.20 7.35
N LYS A 169 6.40 13.09 6.56
CA LYS A 169 7.10 14.18 5.88
C LYS A 169 7.80 15.11 6.86
N ARG A 170 7.11 15.55 7.92
CA ARG A 170 7.70 16.41 8.96
C ARG A 170 8.91 15.74 9.62
N ARG A 171 8.82 14.42 9.87
CA ARG A 171 9.92 13.63 10.44
C ARG A 171 11.10 13.52 9.48
N ASP A 172 10.83 13.27 8.20
CA ASP A 172 11.83 13.19 7.14
C ASP A 172 12.61 14.50 7.00
N GLN A 173 11.91 15.64 6.93
CA GLN A 173 12.53 16.96 6.90
C GLN A 173 13.38 17.24 8.14
N HIS A 174 12.90 16.85 9.33
CA HIS A 174 13.68 16.99 10.56
C HIS A 174 14.93 16.11 10.55
N TRP A 175 14.82 14.88 10.08
CA TRP A 175 15.94 13.97 9.94
C TRP A 175 17.00 14.52 8.99
N GLU A 176 16.61 15.02 7.82
CA GLU A 176 17.52 15.63 6.84
C GLU A 176 18.25 16.84 7.42
N GLN A 177 17.56 17.71 8.16
CA GLN A 177 18.17 18.86 8.84
C GLN A 177 19.22 18.48 9.87
N VAL A 178 19.02 17.38 10.60
CA VAL A 178 19.94 16.89 11.63
C VAL A 178 21.14 16.18 11.02
N VAL A 179 20.91 15.32 10.02
CA VAL A 179 21.93 14.45 9.45
C VAL A 179 22.73 15.13 8.33
N TYR A 180 22.09 15.99 7.53
CA TYR A 180 22.68 16.70 6.39
C TYR A 180 22.33 18.20 6.41
N PRO A 181 22.79 18.96 7.42
CA PRO A 181 22.40 20.36 7.61
C PRO A 181 22.77 21.27 6.44
N GLU A 182 23.82 20.94 5.68
CA GLU A 182 24.26 21.69 4.50
C GLU A 182 23.31 21.49 3.30
N ARG A 183 22.75 20.28 3.11
CA ARG A 183 21.78 19.98 2.04
C ARG A 183 20.42 20.63 2.30
N ALA A 184 19.98 20.62 3.56
CA ALA A 184 18.71 21.21 3.96
C ALA A 184 18.62 22.73 3.70
N GLN A 185 19.75 23.43 3.52
CA GLN A 185 19.82 24.88 3.34
C GLN A 185 19.93 25.33 1.86
N ALA A 186 20.27 24.45 0.92
CA ALA A 186 20.74 24.84 -0.41
C ALA A 186 19.61 25.09 -1.44
N THR A 187 18.61 24.21 -1.57
CA THR A 187 17.45 24.43 -2.48
C THR A 187 16.11 23.88 -1.96
N GLY A 188 16.13 23.15 -0.85
CA GLY A 188 14.95 22.45 -0.32
C GLY A 188 14.60 21.15 -1.05
N HIS A 189 15.35 20.73 -2.08
CA HIS A 189 15.16 19.43 -2.71
C HIS A 189 15.88 18.31 -1.92
N PRO A 190 15.18 17.24 -1.49
CA PRO A 190 15.74 16.23 -0.57
C PRO A 190 16.88 15.40 -1.16
N LEU A 191 17.04 15.41 -2.48
CA LEU A 191 18.07 14.66 -3.20
C LEU A 191 19.23 15.54 -3.71
N GLU A 192 19.26 16.81 -3.33
CA GLU A 192 20.32 17.73 -3.76
C GLU A 192 21.71 17.31 -3.21
N GLY A 193 22.75 17.48 -4.03
CA GLY A 193 24.12 17.17 -3.62
C GLY A 193 24.42 15.66 -3.55
N ILE A 194 23.54 14.82 -4.10
CA ILE A 194 23.83 13.41 -4.39
C ILE A 194 24.45 13.32 -5.78
N ASP A 195 25.65 12.74 -5.86
CA ASP A 195 26.28 12.38 -7.13
C ASP A 195 25.73 11.03 -7.61
N PHE A 196 24.68 11.07 -8.43
CA PHE A 196 24.04 9.88 -8.99
C PHE A 196 24.90 9.12 -10.00
N ASP A 197 25.96 9.74 -10.53
CA ASP A 197 26.87 9.08 -11.47
C ASP A 197 27.98 8.31 -10.75
N ALA A 198 28.28 8.68 -9.49
CA ALA A 198 29.16 7.92 -8.60
C ALA A 198 28.52 6.64 -8.03
N ILE A 199 27.19 6.51 -8.06
CA ILE A 199 26.47 5.36 -7.52
C ILE A 199 26.51 4.20 -8.52
N GLN A 200 27.12 3.08 -8.13
CA GLN A 200 27.11 1.84 -8.90
C GLN A 200 26.00 0.91 -8.38
N PRO A 201 24.90 0.70 -9.13
CA PRO A 201 23.84 -0.19 -8.70
C PRO A 201 24.29 -1.65 -8.75
N LYS A 202 24.03 -2.40 -7.69
CA LYS A 202 24.42 -3.82 -7.51
C LYS A 202 23.50 -4.78 -8.25
N ASN A 203 22.25 -4.39 -8.47
CA ASN A 203 21.22 -5.20 -9.10
C ASN A 203 20.26 -4.34 -9.94
N ASP A 204 19.33 -4.97 -10.65
CA ASP A 204 18.35 -4.28 -11.49
C ASP A 204 17.42 -3.36 -10.67
N GLU A 205 17.18 -3.68 -9.40
CA GLU A 205 16.33 -2.90 -8.50
C GLU A 205 16.98 -1.57 -8.08
N GLU A 206 18.24 -1.60 -7.63
CA GLU A 206 19.01 -0.39 -7.35
C GLU A 206 19.14 0.47 -8.60
N ARG A 207 19.23 -0.15 -9.79
CA ARG A 207 19.23 0.59 -11.06
C ARG A 207 17.90 1.30 -11.31
N GLN A 208 16.77 0.65 -11.01
CA GLN A 208 15.45 1.25 -11.13
C GLN A 208 15.23 2.37 -10.11
N MET A 209 15.64 2.16 -8.85
CA MET A 209 15.60 3.20 -7.82
C MET A 209 16.45 4.42 -8.21
N LEU A 210 17.63 4.20 -8.79
CA LEU A 210 18.48 5.28 -9.29
C LEU A 210 17.82 6.07 -10.42
N GLN A 211 17.12 5.39 -11.35
CA GLN A 211 16.34 6.06 -12.40
C GLN A 211 15.19 6.89 -11.81
N MET A 212 14.47 6.36 -10.83
CA MET A 212 13.40 7.09 -10.13
C MET A 212 13.95 8.32 -9.39
N ALA A 213 15.09 8.19 -8.71
CA ALA A 213 15.73 9.30 -8.01
C ALA A 213 16.17 10.41 -8.98
N ARG A 214 16.71 10.06 -10.16
CA ARG A 214 17.03 11.01 -11.23
C ARG A 214 15.79 11.72 -11.75
N ALA A 215 14.68 11.02 -11.93
CA ALA A 215 13.42 11.62 -12.35
C ALA A 215 12.86 12.56 -11.28
N ALA A 216 12.94 12.19 -9.99
CA ALA A 216 12.52 13.02 -8.87
C ALA A 216 13.34 14.32 -8.80
N MET A 217 14.66 14.24 -8.98
CA MET A 217 15.55 15.42 -9.05
C MET A 217 15.22 16.42 -10.15
N ALA A 218 14.59 15.97 -11.23
CA ALA A 218 14.17 16.86 -12.31
C ALA A 218 12.87 17.61 -11.98
N MET A 219 12.21 17.31 -10.86
CA MET A 219 10.97 17.95 -10.44
C MET A 219 11.22 19.08 -9.44
N PRO A 220 10.42 20.17 -9.48
CA PRO A 220 10.37 21.12 -8.38
C PRO A 220 9.97 20.44 -7.06
N PRO A 221 10.54 20.84 -5.89
CA PRO A 221 10.23 20.22 -4.61
C PRO A 221 8.74 20.16 -4.27
N GLU A 222 8.00 21.25 -4.51
CA GLU A 222 6.55 21.30 -4.28
C GLU A 222 5.78 20.29 -5.14
N GLN A 223 6.25 20.02 -6.36
CA GLN A 223 5.63 19.04 -7.25
C GLN A 223 5.96 17.61 -6.81
N LEU A 224 7.18 17.35 -6.35
CA LEU A 224 7.57 16.07 -5.78
C LEU A 224 6.74 15.74 -4.54
N ASP A 225 6.61 16.71 -3.63
CA ASP A 225 5.78 16.59 -2.42
C ASP A 225 4.32 16.25 -2.77
N LEU A 226 3.73 17.00 -3.71
CA LEU A 226 2.37 16.76 -4.16
C LEU A 226 2.22 15.36 -4.77
N MET A 227 3.17 14.93 -5.60
CA MET A 227 3.14 13.60 -6.22
C MET A 227 3.22 12.48 -5.18
N GLN A 228 4.06 12.62 -4.16
CA GLN A 228 4.19 11.65 -3.08
C GLN A 228 2.91 11.59 -2.24
N GLN A 229 2.35 12.74 -1.88
CA GLN A 229 1.08 12.83 -1.17
C GLN A 229 -0.06 12.17 -1.97
N LEU A 230 -0.20 12.52 -3.25
CA LEU A 230 -1.21 11.96 -4.13
C LEU A 230 -1.05 10.45 -4.30
N SER A 231 0.18 9.94 -4.32
CA SER A 231 0.44 8.49 -4.35
C SER A 231 -0.05 7.79 -3.10
N ASP A 232 0.13 8.39 -1.91
CA ASP A 232 -0.40 7.85 -0.66
C ASP A 232 -1.93 7.88 -0.63
N LEU A 233 -2.52 9.01 -1.02
CA LEU A 233 -3.98 9.19 -1.08
C LEU A 233 -4.66 8.23 -2.06
N ARG A 234 -4.03 7.93 -3.20
CA ARG A 234 -4.54 6.94 -4.16
C ARG A 234 -4.75 5.58 -3.51
N HIS A 235 -3.78 5.09 -2.73
CA HIS A 235 -3.86 3.79 -2.08
C HIS A 235 -4.95 3.80 -0.99
N LEU A 236 -5.03 4.89 -0.23
CA LEU A 236 -6.03 5.06 0.82
C LEU A 236 -7.46 5.08 0.25
N VAL A 237 -7.68 5.81 -0.85
CA VAL A 237 -8.96 5.82 -1.57
C VAL A 237 -9.30 4.42 -2.08
N ALA A 238 -8.32 3.69 -2.62
CA ALA A 238 -8.53 2.33 -3.10
C ALA A 238 -9.04 1.39 -2.00
N TRP A 239 -8.45 1.45 -0.80
CA TRP A 239 -8.89 0.65 0.34
C TRP A 239 -10.29 1.02 0.80
N ARG A 240 -10.59 2.32 0.87
CA ARG A 240 -11.89 2.84 1.30
C ARG A 240 -13.00 2.53 0.31
N LEU A 241 -12.75 2.65 -1.01
CA LEU A 241 -13.68 2.23 -2.06
C LEU A 241 -13.98 0.73 -1.97
N LEU A 242 -12.95 -0.11 -1.81
CA LEU A 242 -13.14 -1.55 -1.64
C LEU A 242 -13.96 -1.87 -0.38
N ALA A 243 -13.68 -1.22 0.74
CA ALA A 243 -14.44 -1.41 1.99
C ALA A 243 -15.93 -1.02 1.83
N LEU A 244 -16.20 0.13 1.19
CA LEU A 244 -17.56 0.59 0.91
C LEU A 244 -18.31 -0.38 -0.01
N GLU A 245 -17.68 -0.83 -1.10
CA GLU A 245 -18.28 -1.80 -2.03
C GLU A 245 -18.61 -3.13 -1.34
N LEU A 246 -17.71 -3.65 -0.50
CA LEU A 246 -17.97 -4.85 0.30
C LEU A 246 -19.12 -4.65 1.31
N GLY A 247 -19.21 -3.47 1.91
CA GLY A 247 -20.34 -3.09 2.77
C GLY A 247 -21.66 -3.08 2.01
N ILE A 248 -21.68 -2.47 0.82
CA ILE A 248 -22.85 -2.42 -0.08
C ILE A 248 -23.26 -3.82 -0.53
N GLN A 249 -22.31 -4.69 -0.89
CA GLN A 249 -22.56 -6.08 -1.27
C GLN A 249 -23.24 -6.86 -0.13
N ALA A 250 -22.71 -6.72 1.09
CA ALA A 250 -23.30 -7.36 2.26
C ALA A 250 -24.71 -6.81 2.58
N PHE A 251 -24.89 -5.50 2.49
CA PHE A 251 -26.21 -4.86 2.65
C PHE A 251 -27.22 -5.40 1.64
N HIS A 252 -26.83 -5.44 0.36
CA HIS A 252 -27.71 -5.93 -0.71
C HIS A 252 -28.07 -7.40 -0.51
N ALA A 253 -27.12 -8.24 -0.11
CA ALA A 253 -27.38 -9.64 0.15
C ALA A 253 -28.34 -9.88 1.33
N ASP A 254 -28.24 -9.07 2.40
CA ASP A 254 -29.10 -9.21 3.59
C ASP A 254 -30.48 -8.54 3.41
N ARG A 255 -30.56 -7.44 2.65
CA ARG A 255 -31.78 -6.61 2.50
C ARG A 255 -32.53 -6.82 1.20
N GLY A 256 -31.90 -7.40 0.18
CA GLY A 256 -32.46 -7.57 -1.17
C GLY A 256 -32.55 -6.27 -1.98
N THR A 257 -31.95 -5.18 -1.51
CA THR A 257 -31.89 -3.89 -2.21
C THR A 257 -30.59 -3.17 -1.85
N TYR A 258 -30.08 -2.30 -2.74
CA TYR A 258 -28.93 -1.45 -2.45
C TYR A 258 -29.31 -0.36 -1.44
N PRO A 259 -28.38 0.13 -0.60
CA PRO A 259 -28.67 1.18 0.37
C PRO A 259 -29.12 2.46 -0.33
N ASP A 260 -29.99 3.26 0.29
CA ASP A 260 -30.43 4.52 -0.31
C ASP A 260 -29.35 5.60 -0.15
N ARG A 261 -28.52 5.47 0.89
CA ARG A 261 -27.33 6.31 1.15
C ARG A 261 -26.24 5.51 1.85
N LEU A 262 -24.98 5.97 1.77
CA LEU A 262 -23.84 5.23 2.38
C LEU A 262 -23.94 5.13 3.90
N GLU A 263 -24.63 6.06 4.55
CA GLU A 263 -24.85 6.05 6.00
C GLU A 263 -25.67 4.84 6.46
N ASP A 264 -26.49 4.24 5.57
CA ASP A 264 -27.28 3.04 5.88
C ASP A 264 -26.40 1.79 6.12
N LEU A 265 -25.11 1.85 5.76
CA LEU A 265 -24.14 0.78 5.99
C LEU A 265 -23.69 0.69 7.46
N VAL A 266 -23.84 1.77 8.24
CA VAL A 266 -23.34 1.86 9.62
C VAL A 266 -24.51 1.73 10.61
N PRO A 267 -24.35 1.02 11.74
CA PRO A 267 -23.15 0.29 12.18
C PRO A 267 -23.11 -1.18 11.76
N GLU A 268 -24.13 -1.69 11.07
CA GLU A 268 -24.34 -3.14 10.88
C GLU A 268 -23.39 -3.77 9.85
N PHE A 269 -23.05 -3.06 8.78
CA PHE A 269 -22.20 -3.57 7.71
C PHE A 269 -20.77 -3.01 7.78
N LEU A 270 -20.64 -1.75 8.20
CA LEU A 270 -19.36 -1.06 8.43
C LEU A 270 -19.30 -0.48 9.86
N THR A 271 -18.13 -0.56 10.49
CA THR A 271 -17.85 0.02 11.81
C THR A 271 -17.85 1.55 11.79
N ARG A 272 -17.49 2.14 10.65
CA ARG A 272 -17.52 3.59 10.40
C ARG A 272 -17.67 3.87 8.91
N LEU A 273 -18.15 5.07 8.58
CA LEU A 273 -18.17 5.55 7.21
C LEU A 273 -16.84 6.25 6.89
N PRO A 274 -16.00 5.75 5.95
CA PRO A 274 -14.78 6.44 5.54
C PRO A 274 -15.09 7.69 4.71
N THR A 275 -14.26 8.73 4.87
CA THR A 275 -14.29 9.94 4.01
C THR A 275 -13.40 9.75 2.77
N ASP A 276 -13.68 10.49 1.71
CA ASP A 276 -12.80 10.59 0.54
C ASP A 276 -11.68 11.61 0.81
N PRO A 277 -10.43 11.16 1.00
CA PRO A 277 -9.32 12.05 1.32
C PRO A 277 -8.79 12.84 0.11
N LEU A 278 -9.28 12.59 -1.13
CA LEU A 278 -8.94 13.41 -2.30
C LEU A 278 -9.87 14.62 -2.43
N ALA A 279 -11.11 14.52 -1.94
CA ALA A 279 -12.13 15.56 -2.07
C ALA A 279 -12.52 16.21 -0.74
N ASP A 280 -11.98 15.75 0.39
CA ASP A 280 -12.32 16.15 1.77
C ASP A 280 -13.82 16.08 2.09
N GLN A 281 -14.53 15.14 1.47
CA GLN A 281 -15.98 14.95 1.62
C GLN A 281 -16.35 13.45 1.58
N SER A 282 -17.63 13.11 1.64
CA SER A 282 -18.09 11.73 1.42
C SER A 282 -17.82 11.27 -0.01
N PHE A 283 -17.60 9.97 -0.20
CA PHE A 283 -17.54 9.37 -1.55
C PHE A 283 -18.85 9.61 -2.32
N CYS A 284 -18.74 9.77 -3.64
CA CYS A 284 -19.90 9.90 -4.50
C CYS A 284 -20.59 8.53 -4.61
N TYR A 285 -21.85 8.47 -4.19
CA TYR A 285 -22.69 7.28 -4.28
C TYR A 285 -24.02 7.61 -4.94
N GLN A 286 -24.42 6.78 -5.91
CA GLN A 286 -25.70 6.91 -6.57
C GLN A 286 -26.29 5.53 -6.84
N LYS A 287 -27.42 5.20 -6.22
CA LYS A 287 -28.23 4.03 -6.56
C LYS A 287 -28.79 4.18 -7.98
N THR A 288 -28.70 3.12 -8.78
CA THR A 288 -29.27 3.04 -10.13
C THR A 288 -30.38 2.00 -10.17
N ASP A 289 -31.09 1.89 -11.30
CA ASP A 289 -32.18 0.91 -11.46
C ASP A 289 -31.67 -0.55 -11.35
N ASP A 290 -30.42 -0.79 -11.72
CA ASP A 290 -29.77 -2.10 -11.85
C ASP A 290 -28.57 -2.30 -10.90
N GLY A 291 -28.23 -1.30 -10.09
CA GLY A 291 -26.95 -1.28 -9.39
C GLY A 291 -26.72 -0.02 -8.57
N TYR A 292 -25.47 0.41 -8.58
CA TYR A 292 -25.04 1.67 -8.00
C TYR A 292 -23.75 2.14 -8.68
N ARG A 293 -23.44 3.42 -8.49
CA ARG A 293 -22.11 4.01 -8.76
C ARG A 293 -21.47 4.39 -7.45
N LEU A 294 -20.18 4.11 -7.33
CA LEU A 294 -19.34 4.50 -6.20
C LEU A 294 -17.98 4.95 -6.71
N TYR A 295 -17.59 6.19 -6.42
CA TYR A 295 -16.36 6.78 -6.94
C TYR A 295 -15.88 7.98 -6.12
N SER A 296 -14.66 8.43 -6.39
CA SER A 296 -14.10 9.70 -5.97
C SER A 296 -13.92 10.62 -7.19
N PRO A 297 -14.29 11.92 -7.13
CA PRO A 297 -14.05 12.87 -8.22
C PRO A 297 -12.57 13.30 -8.32
N GLY A 298 -11.69 12.70 -7.51
CA GLY A 298 -10.27 13.02 -7.49
C GLY A 298 -9.96 14.40 -6.89
N PRO A 299 -8.67 14.80 -6.92
CA PRO A 299 -8.19 15.99 -6.22
C PRO A 299 -8.68 17.31 -6.83
N THR A 300 -9.06 17.29 -8.12
CA THR A 300 -9.60 18.48 -8.80
C THR A 300 -11.07 18.73 -8.48
N ARG A 301 -11.76 17.72 -7.91
CA ARG A 301 -13.19 17.72 -7.57
C ARG A 301 -14.11 17.94 -8.78
N GLN A 302 -13.60 17.73 -9.99
CA GLN A 302 -14.41 17.72 -11.20
C GLN A 302 -15.09 16.36 -11.31
N ASP A 303 -16.41 16.35 -11.14
CA ASP A 303 -17.23 15.13 -11.16
C ASP A 303 -17.61 14.73 -12.59
N HIS A 304 -17.21 13.52 -13.00
CA HIS A 304 -17.54 12.94 -14.30
C HIS A 304 -18.63 11.87 -14.23
N GLY A 305 -19.39 11.80 -13.12
CA GLY A 305 -20.53 10.92 -12.93
C GLY A 305 -20.17 9.44 -12.79
N GLY A 306 -18.96 9.14 -12.32
CA GLY A 306 -18.39 7.79 -12.20
C GLY A 306 -17.67 7.30 -13.45
N GLN A 307 -17.30 8.19 -14.38
CA GLN A 307 -16.53 7.82 -15.57
C GLN A 307 -15.07 7.59 -15.18
N GLY A 308 -14.72 6.32 -14.96
CA GLY A 308 -13.38 5.92 -14.54
C GLY A 308 -12.30 6.16 -15.60
N GLY A 309 -11.10 6.50 -15.16
CA GLY A 309 -9.93 6.69 -16.03
C GLY A 309 -8.61 6.35 -15.34
N GLY A 310 -7.51 6.40 -16.10
CA GLY A 310 -6.18 6.16 -15.54
C GLY A 310 -5.82 7.19 -14.47
N TRP A 311 -4.88 6.87 -13.60
CA TRP A 311 -4.52 7.76 -12.50
C TRP A 311 -4.14 9.18 -12.96
N PHE A 312 -3.47 9.31 -14.10
CA PHE A 312 -3.12 10.60 -14.68
C PHE A 312 -4.33 11.40 -15.16
N ASP A 313 -5.37 10.74 -15.67
CA ASP A 313 -6.63 11.39 -16.05
C ASP A 313 -7.34 11.91 -14.80
N VAL A 314 -7.37 11.11 -13.73
CA VAL A 314 -8.00 11.48 -12.45
C VAL A 314 -7.34 12.72 -11.84
N ILE A 315 -6.01 12.72 -11.69
CA ILE A 315 -5.32 13.87 -11.07
C ILE A 315 -5.33 15.11 -11.96
N SER A 316 -5.55 14.95 -13.27
CA SER A 316 -5.72 16.06 -14.22
C SER A 316 -7.17 16.54 -14.33
N GLY A 317 -8.12 15.89 -13.66
CA GLY A 317 -9.54 16.25 -13.69
C GLY A 317 -10.29 15.84 -14.96
N ASN A 318 -9.80 14.82 -15.67
CA ASN A 318 -10.42 14.29 -16.88
C ASN A 318 -11.21 12.99 -16.65
N ALA A 319 -11.19 12.44 -15.43
CA ALA A 319 -11.90 11.22 -15.07
C ALA A 319 -12.10 11.13 -13.55
N ASP A 320 -12.99 10.23 -13.13
CA ASP A 320 -13.19 9.86 -11.73
C ASP A 320 -12.35 8.64 -11.35
N LEU A 321 -12.11 8.48 -10.05
CA LEU A 321 -11.47 7.29 -9.50
C LEU A 321 -12.51 6.27 -9.07
N THR A 322 -12.53 5.11 -9.73
CA THR A 322 -13.42 3.99 -9.42
C THR A 322 -12.61 2.78 -8.97
N LEU A 323 -13.25 1.81 -8.32
CA LEU A 323 -12.57 0.57 -7.95
C LEU A 323 -11.99 -0.16 -9.18
N GLU A 324 -12.68 -0.06 -10.32
CA GLU A 324 -12.26 -0.68 -11.58
C GLU A 324 -11.10 0.04 -12.26
N SER A 325 -10.96 1.36 -12.08
CA SER A 325 -9.85 2.11 -12.67
C SER A 325 -8.53 1.99 -11.88
N LEU A 326 -8.57 1.43 -10.67
CA LEU A 326 -7.41 1.30 -9.79
C LEU A 326 -6.42 0.18 -10.18
N GLY A 327 -6.72 -0.62 -11.21
CA GLY A 327 -5.87 -1.74 -11.68
C GLY A 327 -5.30 -1.62 -13.10
N THR A 328 -5.46 -0.48 -13.77
CA THR A 328 -5.08 -0.27 -15.19
C THR A 328 -3.75 0.47 -15.39
N CYS A 329 -2.84 0.45 -14.40
CA CYS A 329 -1.50 1.03 -14.52
C CYS A 329 -0.43 -0.05 -14.66
#